data_AF-A0A7V4GGJ4-F1
#
_entry.id   AF-A0A7V4GGJ4-F1
#
_cell.length_a   1.000
_cell.length_b   1.000
_cell.length_c   1.000
_cell.angle_alpha   90.00
_cell.angle_beta   90.00
_cell.angle_gamma   90.00
#
_symmetry.space_group_name_H-M   'P 1'
#
loop_
_entity.id
_entity.type
_entity.pdbx_description
1 polymer ?
#
loop_
_entity_poly.entity_id
_entity_poly.type
_entity_poly.pdbx_seq_one_letter_code
_entity_poly.pdbx_strand_id
1 'polypeptide(L)'
;MMRDETRRFLPFLLLAASLGCGLNASGLPSLDGGPDPGSPDPGGEIAPPDDAAPPLDDAAADPGPPDDTATPDTPAACGNGVVEPGEECETGGSEPCPTACGTAGTRFCLDCRWGPCAPPPETCNGVDDDCNGRTDEGCTAAVPNDRCAGATDISPGGLFPGSTVGAASDQDHCAISEWCHPGGGDVFYRFTLSAPEVVFLSLQGGPDWDAVLTVRAGGCDGPVLGCDDDACGNHLPQWVGHLDAGSYWAVIDGCEPDDFGMFVLRYAHARCPGTEDPTTLLPGPGTYWDDSCAWDNDSRSACGGEDDADVPMYFALCPGPHTVRASTCDDGEEWPSSLAIRTGGGGLCGGAEATCSGPIYGRIDCDDGRSRVQTTITGPQLVFLLLDGGGPGPQCGPFAITVDF
;
A
#
# COMPACT_ATOMS: atom_id res chain seq x y z
N MET A 1 -33.28 -43.29 22.41
CA MET A 1 -32.41 -44.50 22.44
C MET A 1 -30.98 -43.95 22.51
N MET A 2 -30.21 -44.24 23.56
CA MET A 2 -28.85 -43.68 23.71
C MET A 2 -27.88 -44.28 22.69
N ARG A 3 -26.99 -43.44 22.13
CA ARG A 3 -25.70 -43.70 21.45
C ARG A 3 -25.20 -42.37 20.88
N ASP A 4 -23.92 -42.05 20.82
CA ASP A 4 -22.77 -42.51 21.62
C ASP A 4 -21.65 -41.49 21.36
N GLU A 5 -21.10 -40.84 22.40
CA GLU A 5 -19.94 -39.97 22.21
C GLU A 5 -18.67 -40.82 22.23
N THR A 6 -17.91 -40.83 21.13
CA THR A 6 -16.42 -40.83 21.16
C THR A 6 -15.83 -40.93 19.75
N ARG A 7 -15.29 -39.82 19.23
CA ARG A 7 -14.15 -39.85 18.32
C ARG A 7 -13.07 -38.89 18.80
N ARG A 8 -12.05 -39.49 19.42
CA ARG A 8 -10.77 -38.82 19.71
C ARG A 8 -10.03 -38.63 18.40
N PHE A 9 -9.77 -37.39 17.99
CA PHE A 9 -8.72 -37.11 17.03
C PHE A 9 -7.39 -36.97 17.74
N LEU A 10 -6.35 -37.63 17.20
CA LEU A 10 -4.97 -37.40 17.60
C LEU A 10 -4.42 -36.24 16.76
N PRO A 11 -3.57 -35.36 17.32
CA PRO A 11 -2.90 -34.32 16.53
C PRO A 11 -1.88 -34.98 15.60
N PHE A 12 -1.96 -34.65 14.30
CA PHE A 12 -0.91 -35.02 13.35
C PHE A 12 0.27 -34.07 13.51
N LEU A 13 1.45 -34.63 13.77
CA LEU A 13 2.69 -33.87 13.90
C LEU A 13 3.21 -33.53 12.50
N LEU A 14 3.03 -32.30 12.04
CA LEU A 14 3.63 -31.86 10.77
C LEU A 14 5.15 -31.69 10.95
N LEU A 15 5.93 -32.46 10.19
CA LEU A 15 7.38 -32.37 10.18
C LEU A 15 7.81 -31.43 9.05
N ALA A 16 8.41 -30.30 9.38
CA ALA A 16 8.97 -29.39 8.39
C ALA A 16 10.10 -30.07 7.61
N ALA A 17 10.03 -30.03 6.28
CA ALA A 17 11.05 -30.54 5.38
C ALA A 17 11.65 -29.39 4.58
N SER A 18 12.80 -28.88 5.04
CA SER A 18 13.59 -27.88 4.32
C SER A 18 14.26 -28.51 3.09
N LEU A 19 13.95 -27.99 1.90
CA LEU A 19 14.64 -28.30 0.66
C LEU A 19 15.42 -27.08 0.18
N GLY A 20 16.68 -26.99 0.62
CA GLY A 20 17.65 -26.11 -0.01
C GLY A 20 18.00 -26.63 -1.41
N CYS A 21 17.96 -25.76 -2.42
CA CYS A 21 18.42 -26.09 -3.76
C CYS A 21 19.66 -25.24 -4.10
N GLY A 22 20.80 -25.92 -4.27
CA GLY A 22 22.08 -25.26 -4.49
C GLY A 22 22.36 -24.90 -5.95
N LEU A 23 22.98 -23.74 -6.13
CA LEU A 23 24.07 -23.44 -7.07
C LEU A 23 24.26 -24.36 -8.28
N ASN A 24 24.17 -23.79 -9.48
CA ASN A 24 25.05 -24.18 -10.58
C ASN A 24 25.40 -22.98 -11.47
N ALA A 25 26.70 -22.69 -11.58
CA ALA A 25 27.24 -21.63 -12.42
C ALA A 25 27.98 -22.24 -13.62
N SER A 26 27.78 -21.71 -14.83
CA SER A 26 28.80 -21.60 -15.90
C SER A 26 28.22 -21.05 -17.21
N GLY A 27 29.00 -20.25 -17.94
CA GLY A 27 28.77 -20.03 -19.38
C GLY A 27 28.70 -18.59 -19.90
N LEU A 28 29.76 -17.79 -19.75
CA LEU A 28 29.98 -16.62 -20.63
C LEU A 28 30.33 -17.08 -22.07
N PRO A 29 30.11 -16.22 -23.07
CA PRO A 29 31.31 -15.62 -23.69
C PRO A 29 31.23 -14.10 -23.91
N SER A 30 32.43 -13.49 -23.95
CA SER A 30 32.70 -12.08 -24.27
C SER A 30 32.50 -11.78 -25.77
N LEU A 31 32.14 -10.51 -26.08
CA LEU A 31 32.59 -9.81 -27.28
C LEU A 31 32.94 -8.35 -26.94
N ASP A 32 34.20 -7.97 -27.17
CA ASP A 32 34.73 -6.61 -27.08
C ASP A 32 34.35 -5.73 -28.28
N GLY A 33 34.33 -4.40 -28.09
CA GLY A 33 34.64 -3.43 -29.17
C GLY A 33 33.74 -2.19 -29.29
N GLY A 34 34.21 -1.03 -28.81
CA GLY A 34 33.70 0.30 -29.20
C GLY A 34 34.27 0.80 -30.55
N PRO A 35 34.23 2.11 -30.90
CA PRO A 35 34.02 3.27 -30.01
C PRO A 35 33.03 4.38 -30.51
N ASP A 36 32.77 5.34 -29.61
CA ASP A 36 32.22 6.70 -29.84
C ASP A 36 33.28 7.61 -30.55
N PRO A 37 32.94 8.63 -31.39
CA PRO A 37 32.33 9.90 -30.93
C PRO A 37 31.39 10.65 -31.91
N GLY A 38 30.58 11.60 -31.41
CA GLY A 38 30.18 12.78 -32.22
C GLY A 38 28.90 13.54 -31.85
N SER A 39 29.01 14.59 -31.02
CA SER A 39 28.04 15.71 -30.97
C SER A 39 28.38 16.75 -32.06
N PRO A 40 27.39 17.52 -32.58
CA PRO A 40 27.37 18.94 -32.18
C PRO A 40 25.98 19.62 -32.11
N ASP A 41 25.88 20.62 -31.23
CA ASP A 41 24.95 21.77 -31.23
C ASP A 41 25.64 22.98 -31.96
N PRO A 42 25.09 24.20 -32.17
CA PRO A 42 23.77 24.74 -31.78
C PRO A 42 23.01 25.63 -32.82
N GLY A 43 21.81 26.09 -32.46
CA GLY A 43 21.33 27.45 -32.79
C GLY A 43 19.96 27.57 -33.47
N GLY A 44 19.13 28.53 -33.01
CA GLY A 44 17.87 28.90 -33.68
C GLY A 44 16.88 29.77 -32.88
N GLU A 45 17.18 31.06 -32.69
CA GLU A 45 16.16 32.06 -32.29
C GLU A 45 15.20 32.38 -33.46
N ILE A 46 13.91 32.60 -33.17
CA ILE A 46 12.96 33.23 -34.09
C ILE A 46 12.05 34.18 -33.31
N ALA A 47 12.04 35.47 -33.71
CA ALA A 47 11.14 36.50 -33.17
C ALA A 47 9.86 36.67 -34.02
N PRO A 48 8.76 37.19 -33.45
CA PRO A 48 7.58 37.65 -34.19
C PRO A 48 7.65 39.15 -34.58
N PRO A 49 6.88 39.63 -35.58
CA PRO A 49 7.08 40.96 -36.17
C PRO A 49 5.94 42.00 -35.95
N ASP A 50 6.27 43.24 -36.31
CA ASP A 50 5.47 44.35 -36.87
C ASP A 50 4.43 45.16 -36.04
N ASP A 51 4.84 46.41 -35.75
CA ASP A 51 4.22 47.68 -36.16
C ASP A 51 2.73 48.01 -35.94
N ALA A 52 2.48 49.03 -35.10
CA ALA A 52 1.48 50.07 -35.35
C ALA A 52 1.77 51.40 -34.62
N ALA A 53 1.72 52.52 -35.35
CA ALA A 53 1.75 53.92 -34.88
C ALA A 53 1.10 54.81 -35.96
N PRO A 54 0.90 56.15 -35.82
CA PRO A 54 0.93 57.04 -34.64
C PRO A 54 -0.55 57.53 -34.38
N PRO A 55 -0.96 58.80 -34.05
CA PRO A 55 -0.24 60.02 -33.62
C PRO A 55 -0.80 60.84 -32.43
N LEU A 56 0.11 61.64 -31.87
CA LEU A 56 0.02 63.06 -31.42
C LEU A 56 -1.33 63.69 -31.01
N ASP A 57 -1.33 64.33 -29.82
CA ASP A 57 -1.81 65.71 -29.68
C ASP A 57 -1.09 66.45 -28.52
N ASP A 58 -1.01 67.78 -28.60
CA ASP A 58 -0.15 68.63 -27.77
C ASP A 58 -0.76 69.03 -26.40
N ALA A 59 0.05 69.05 -25.33
CA ALA A 59 -0.28 69.77 -24.09
C ALA A 59 0.96 70.45 -23.46
N ALA A 60 0.89 71.77 -23.39
CA ALA A 60 1.96 72.71 -23.04
C ALA A 60 2.67 72.48 -21.69
N ALA A 61 3.92 72.94 -21.63
CA ALA A 61 4.76 72.98 -20.44
C ALA A 61 4.32 74.02 -19.39
N ASP A 62 4.55 73.70 -18.13
CA ASP A 62 4.71 74.65 -17.02
C ASP A 62 6.08 74.37 -16.35
N PRO A 63 7.05 75.31 -16.36
CA PRO A 63 8.33 75.12 -15.71
C PRO A 63 8.23 75.48 -14.23
N GLY A 64 7.88 74.48 -13.41
CA GLY A 64 8.12 74.54 -11.97
C GLY A 64 9.61 74.82 -11.66
N PRO A 65 9.93 75.39 -10.49
CA PRO A 65 11.31 75.69 -10.12
C PRO A 65 12.16 74.41 -10.09
N PRO A 66 13.49 74.50 -10.29
CA PRO A 66 14.37 73.35 -10.12
C PRO A 66 14.26 72.85 -8.68
N ASP A 67 13.73 71.66 -8.50
CA ASP A 67 13.78 70.99 -7.20
C ASP A 67 15.17 70.38 -7.05
N ASP A 68 16.08 71.15 -6.43
CA ASP A 68 17.44 70.76 -6.07
C ASP A 68 17.42 69.70 -4.94
N THR A 69 16.79 68.55 -5.20
CA THR A 69 16.91 67.32 -4.41
C THR A 69 17.50 66.18 -5.23
N ALA A 70 18.37 66.50 -6.18
CA ALA A 70 19.52 65.65 -6.44
C ALA A 70 20.37 65.63 -5.15
N THR A 71 20.02 64.74 -4.22
CA THR A 71 20.89 64.39 -3.11
C THR A 71 22.26 64.03 -3.71
N PRO A 72 23.37 64.55 -3.15
CA PRO A 72 24.70 64.19 -3.65
C PRO A 72 24.85 62.67 -3.57
N ASP A 73 25.62 62.09 -4.50
CA ASP A 73 25.93 60.66 -4.54
C ASP A 73 26.46 60.18 -3.18
N THR A 74 25.56 59.73 -2.30
CA THR A 74 25.90 58.94 -1.14
C THR A 74 26.34 57.60 -1.69
N PRO A 75 27.58 57.14 -1.40
CA PRO A 75 27.99 55.79 -1.78
C PRO A 75 26.97 54.81 -1.23
N ALA A 76 26.52 53.87 -2.08
CA ALA A 76 25.43 52.93 -1.81
C ALA A 76 25.48 52.44 -0.35
N ALA A 77 24.47 52.86 0.41
CA ALA A 77 24.50 52.87 1.86
C ALA A 77 23.72 51.67 2.40
N CYS A 78 24.29 50.48 2.15
CA CYS A 78 23.68 49.20 2.43
C CYS A 78 22.90 49.12 3.76
N GLY A 79 21.64 48.69 3.69
CA GLY A 79 20.74 48.63 4.83
C GLY A 79 20.00 49.95 5.10
N ASN A 80 19.87 50.82 4.10
CA ASN A 80 19.03 52.02 4.18
C ASN A 80 17.52 51.73 3.93
N GLY A 81 17.19 50.52 3.48
CA GLY A 81 15.82 50.06 3.20
C GLY A 81 15.40 50.19 1.73
N VAL A 82 16.31 50.51 0.82
CA VAL A 82 16.04 50.71 -0.62
C VAL A 82 17.20 50.14 -1.45
N VAL A 83 16.96 49.06 -2.19
CA VAL A 83 18.00 48.42 -3.03
C VAL A 83 18.47 49.38 -4.14
N GLU A 84 19.75 49.77 -4.11
CA GLU A 84 20.37 50.69 -5.07
C GLU A 84 21.12 49.98 -6.22
N PRO A 85 21.41 50.65 -7.34
CA PRO A 85 22.16 50.06 -8.46
C PRO A 85 23.58 49.61 -8.06
N GLY A 86 23.76 48.30 -7.91
CA GLY A 86 25.01 47.66 -7.45
C GLY A 86 24.84 46.80 -6.21
N GLU A 87 23.67 46.86 -5.57
CA GLU A 87 23.24 46.01 -4.46
C GLU A 87 22.34 44.88 -4.98
N GLU A 88 22.43 43.69 -4.38
CA GLU A 88 21.56 42.55 -4.72
C GLU A 88 20.30 42.50 -3.85
N CYS A 89 20.35 43.13 -2.67
CA CYS A 89 19.35 43.04 -1.61
C CYS A 89 19.63 44.03 -0.47
N GLU A 90 18.63 44.27 0.39
CA GLU A 90 18.79 45.04 1.64
C GLU A 90 19.23 44.17 2.83
N THR A 91 20.14 44.68 3.65
CA THR A 91 20.59 44.00 4.89
C THR A 91 19.41 43.58 5.77
N GLY A 92 19.37 42.30 6.14
CA GLY A 92 18.28 41.73 6.93
C GLY A 92 17.08 41.24 6.11
N GLY A 93 17.08 41.45 4.80
CA GLY A 93 16.17 40.76 3.87
C GLY A 93 16.43 39.25 3.85
N SER A 94 15.36 38.48 3.64
CA SER A 94 15.41 37.02 3.52
C SER A 94 14.51 36.54 2.39
N GLU A 95 14.97 35.58 1.59
CA GLU A 95 14.17 35.00 0.51
C GLU A 95 14.43 33.48 0.36
N PRO A 96 13.49 32.72 -0.24
CA PRO A 96 13.69 31.30 -0.51
C PRO A 96 14.76 31.07 -1.58
N CYS A 97 15.48 29.96 -1.46
CA CYS A 97 16.51 29.54 -2.40
C CYS A 97 16.56 28.00 -2.52
N PRO A 98 16.95 27.45 -3.68
CA PRO A 98 17.22 26.03 -3.80
C PRO A 98 18.51 25.69 -3.03
N THR A 99 18.46 24.63 -2.22
CA THR A 99 19.63 24.08 -1.53
C THR A 99 20.47 23.19 -2.44
N ALA A 100 21.59 22.67 -1.93
CA ALA A 100 22.45 21.75 -2.68
C ALA A 100 21.81 20.37 -2.90
N CYS A 101 20.88 19.95 -2.02
CA CYS A 101 20.16 18.68 -2.12
C CYS A 101 18.78 18.80 -2.82
N GLY A 102 18.33 20.03 -3.12
CA GLY A 102 17.11 20.29 -3.91
C GLY A 102 15.91 20.77 -3.09
N THR A 103 16.04 20.86 -1.78
CA THR A 103 15.03 21.40 -0.85
C THR A 103 14.95 22.94 -0.89
N ALA A 104 13.92 23.50 -0.24
CA ALA A 104 13.65 24.93 -0.22
C ALA A 104 14.25 25.60 1.04
N GLY A 105 15.47 26.11 0.92
CA GLY A 105 16.19 26.83 1.97
C GLY A 105 15.87 28.32 2.01
N THR A 106 16.49 29.03 2.95
CA THR A 106 16.40 30.49 3.10
C THR A 106 17.79 31.11 3.03
N ARG A 107 17.95 32.17 2.23
CA ARG A 107 19.17 32.98 2.22
C ARG A 107 18.90 34.35 2.83
N PHE A 108 19.90 34.86 3.55
CA PHE A 108 19.86 36.18 4.17
C PHE A 108 20.77 37.15 3.44
N CYS A 109 20.35 38.41 3.35
CA CYS A 109 21.17 39.46 2.80
C CYS A 109 22.16 39.99 3.85
N LEU A 110 23.45 39.97 3.51
CA LEU A 110 24.55 40.44 4.33
C LEU A 110 25.47 41.31 3.46
N ASP A 111 25.78 42.53 3.90
CA ASP A 111 26.59 43.51 3.15
C ASP A 111 26.09 43.71 1.70
N CYS A 112 24.77 43.72 1.53
CA CYS A 112 24.03 43.94 0.28
C CYS A 112 24.32 42.95 -0.84
N ARG A 113 24.67 41.74 -0.44
CA ARG A 113 24.77 40.54 -1.27
C ARG A 113 24.00 39.40 -0.63
N TRP A 114 23.51 38.49 -1.47
CA TRP A 114 22.90 37.28 -0.94
C TRP A 114 23.95 36.36 -0.34
N GLY A 115 23.75 35.98 0.92
CA GLY A 115 24.53 34.93 1.56
C GLY A 115 24.30 33.55 0.94
N PRO A 116 25.03 32.52 1.42
CA PRO A 116 24.73 31.14 1.05
C PRO A 116 23.29 30.78 1.42
N CYS A 117 22.70 29.86 0.66
CA CYS A 117 21.41 29.28 1.02
C CYS A 117 21.60 28.44 2.29
N ALA A 118 20.88 28.77 3.37
CA ALA A 118 20.80 27.92 4.54
C ALA A 118 19.65 26.93 4.34
N PRO A 119 19.90 25.61 4.38
CA PRO A 119 18.85 24.61 4.34
C PRO A 119 17.83 24.77 5.49
N PRO A 120 16.57 24.33 5.29
CA PRO A 120 15.59 24.25 6.38
C PRO A 120 16.01 23.20 7.43
N PRO A 121 15.42 23.20 8.64
CA PRO A 121 15.52 22.07 9.55
C PRO A 121 14.73 20.85 9.03
N GLU A 122 15.15 19.65 9.42
CA GLU A 122 14.51 18.37 9.08
C GLU A 122 13.00 18.34 9.31
N THR A 123 12.25 17.87 8.30
CA THR A 123 10.80 17.68 8.35
C THR A 123 10.41 16.24 8.01
N CYS A 124 10.88 15.24 8.76
CA CYS A 124 10.42 13.83 8.82
C CYS A 124 9.53 13.33 7.64
N ASN A 125 10.05 13.35 6.40
CA ASN A 125 9.26 13.12 5.16
C ASN A 125 9.91 12.17 4.13
N GLY A 126 11.09 11.64 4.39
CA GLY A 126 11.86 10.80 3.48
C GLY A 126 12.88 11.57 2.63
N VAL A 127 13.22 12.80 3.00
CA VAL A 127 14.16 13.67 2.28
C VAL A 127 15.12 14.35 3.27
N ASP A 128 16.41 14.34 2.95
CA ASP A 128 17.45 15.19 3.56
C ASP A 128 17.09 16.67 3.36
N ASP A 129 16.42 17.28 4.35
CA ASP A 129 15.90 18.64 4.26
C ASP A 129 17.00 19.67 4.50
N ASP A 130 17.88 19.40 5.47
CA ASP A 130 18.98 20.25 5.95
C ASP A 130 20.29 20.10 5.14
N CYS A 131 20.30 19.18 4.16
CA CYS A 131 21.40 18.81 3.28
C CYS A 131 22.69 18.35 3.98
N ASN A 132 22.63 17.73 5.16
CA ASN A 132 23.83 17.18 5.81
C ASN A 132 24.28 15.80 5.29
N GLY A 133 23.53 15.21 4.35
CA GLY A 133 23.82 13.91 3.75
C GLY A 133 23.24 12.74 4.53
N ARG A 134 22.17 12.98 5.28
CA ARG A 134 21.36 12.04 6.04
C ARG A 134 19.90 12.43 5.86
N THR A 135 19.01 11.47 6.07
CA THR A 135 17.57 11.66 5.83
C THR A 135 16.86 11.63 7.18
N ASP A 136 16.16 12.72 7.53
CA ASP A 136 15.24 12.81 8.66
C ASP A 136 15.85 12.58 10.07
N GLU A 137 17.13 12.87 10.27
CA GLU A 137 17.75 12.77 11.60
C GLU A 137 17.37 13.94 12.54
N GLY A 138 17.36 13.70 13.85
CA GLY A 138 17.00 14.76 14.79
C GLY A 138 15.52 15.18 14.78
N CYS A 139 14.66 14.41 14.08
CA CYS A 139 13.22 14.42 14.24
C CYS A 139 12.80 14.39 15.73
N THR A 140 12.42 15.56 16.27
CA THR A 140 11.97 15.73 17.66
C THR A 140 10.45 15.91 17.78
N ALA A 141 9.74 16.00 16.67
CA ALA A 141 8.29 15.81 16.65
C ALA A 141 8.00 14.33 16.94
N ALA A 142 7.07 14.07 17.86
CA ALA A 142 6.64 12.70 18.12
C ALA A 142 5.98 12.13 16.85
N VAL A 143 6.60 11.11 16.26
CA VAL A 143 6.06 10.43 15.09
C VAL A 143 4.66 9.90 15.41
N PRO A 144 3.66 10.10 14.52
CA PRO A 144 2.32 9.58 14.75
C PRO A 144 2.35 8.08 14.98
N ASN A 145 1.66 7.64 16.04
CA ASN A 145 1.55 6.22 16.41
C ASN A 145 2.88 5.43 16.54
N ASP A 146 3.99 6.13 16.83
CA ASP A 146 5.33 5.67 17.28
C ASP A 146 5.33 4.85 18.58
N ARG A 147 4.19 4.78 19.29
CA ARG A 147 4.07 3.99 20.53
C ARG A 147 2.80 3.18 20.52
N CYS A 148 2.88 1.96 21.07
CA CYS A 148 1.76 1.07 21.29
C CYS A 148 0.52 1.75 21.91
N ALA A 149 0.74 2.64 22.88
CA ALA A 149 -0.34 3.40 23.55
C ALA A 149 -0.98 4.49 22.66
N GLY A 150 -0.25 4.97 21.66
CA GLY A 150 -0.70 5.93 20.65
C GLY A 150 -1.16 5.29 19.33
N ALA A 151 -1.31 3.95 19.29
CA ALA A 151 -1.63 3.21 18.08
C ALA A 151 -2.86 3.77 17.33
N THR A 152 -2.72 3.99 16.03
CA THR A 152 -3.77 4.55 15.16
C THR A 152 -4.90 3.54 14.98
N ASP A 153 -6.14 3.98 15.17
CA ASP A 153 -7.33 3.12 15.10
C ASP A 153 -7.78 2.93 13.64
N ILE A 154 -7.61 1.72 13.11
CA ILE A 154 -7.95 1.36 11.74
C ILE A 154 -9.25 0.54 11.64
N SER A 155 -9.95 0.31 12.76
CA SER A 155 -11.19 -0.50 12.83
C SER A 155 -12.27 -0.20 11.77
N PRO A 156 -12.40 1.01 11.17
CA PRO A 156 -13.33 1.25 10.06
C PRO A 156 -13.01 0.55 8.73
N GLY A 157 -11.79 0.01 8.55
CA GLY A 157 -11.31 -0.45 7.25
C GLY A 157 -10.86 0.71 6.34
N GLY A 158 -10.06 0.41 5.32
CA GLY A 158 -9.68 1.37 4.28
C GLY A 158 -8.18 1.44 3.99
N LEU A 159 -7.73 2.64 3.61
CA LEU A 159 -6.34 2.97 3.27
C LEU A 159 -5.80 3.97 4.29
N PHE A 160 -4.65 3.66 4.87
CA PHE A 160 -4.02 4.41 5.94
C PHE A 160 -2.59 4.77 5.52
N PRO A 161 -2.36 6.01 5.02
CA PRO A 161 -1.01 6.52 4.83
C PRO A 161 -0.26 6.54 6.17
N GLY A 162 1.02 6.18 6.13
CA GLY A 162 1.88 6.09 7.30
C GLY A 162 3.34 6.32 6.95
N SER A 163 4.18 6.35 7.97
CA SER A 163 5.64 6.45 7.84
C SER A 163 6.32 5.83 9.05
N THR A 164 7.41 5.10 8.83
CA THR A 164 8.37 4.67 9.87
C THR A 164 9.53 5.66 10.04
N VAL A 165 9.59 6.71 9.20
CA VAL A 165 10.64 7.75 9.24
C VAL A 165 10.71 8.40 10.62
N GLY A 166 11.88 8.32 11.25
CA GLY A 166 12.14 8.89 12.57
C GLY A 166 11.41 8.21 13.74
N ALA A 167 10.74 7.07 13.51
CA ALA A 167 10.14 6.27 14.56
C ALA A 167 11.23 5.62 15.44
N ALA A 168 10.91 5.41 16.72
CA ALA A 168 11.74 4.60 17.60
C ALA A 168 11.57 3.10 17.27
N SER A 169 12.61 2.31 17.54
CA SER A 169 12.48 0.87 17.71
C SER A 169 11.98 0.61 19.14
N ASP A 170 10.66 0.72 19.33
CA ASP A 170 9.94 0.52 20.60
C ASP A 170 9.34 -0.92 20.68
N GLN A 171 9.29 -1.68 19.58
CA GLN A 171 8.79 -3.06 19.50
C GLN A 171 9.55 -3.89 18.45
N ASP A 172 10.41 -4.83 18.91
CA ASP A 172 11.00 -5.85 18.03
C ASP A 172 9.93 -6.50 17.13
N HIS A 173 10.10 -6.46 15.80
CA HIS A 173 9.37 -7.30 14.85
C HIS A 173 9.47 -8.78 15.22
N CYS A 174 8.57 -9.60 14.68
CA CYS A 174 8.69 -11.04 14.88
C CYS A 174 9.87 -11.63 14.05
N ALA A 175 10.41 -12.76 14.48
CA ALA A 175 11.49 -13.45 13.78
C ALA A 175 10.95 -14.23 12.54
N ILE A 176 10.80 -13.53 11.42
CA ILE A 176 10.43 -14.09 10.09
C ILE A 176 11.60 -14.77 9.38
N SER A 177 12.82 -14.25 9.54
CA SER A 177 14.02 -14.78 8.87
C SER A 177 15.29 -14.63 9.74
N GLU A 178 16.39 -15.24 9.32
CA GLU A 178 17.73 -14.94 9.87
C GLU A 178 18.32 -13.63 9.30
N TRP A 179 17.62 -12.97 8.37
CA TRP A 179 18.10 -11.81 7.62
C TRP A 179 17.50 -10.49 8.12
N CYS A 180 16.23 -10.47 8.53
CA CYS A 180 15.69 -9.33 9.27
C CYS A 180 16.24 -9.33 10.70
N HIS A 181 16.75 -8.18 11.12
CA HIS A 181 17.46 -7.95 12.36
C HIS A 181 16.77 -6.84 13.16
N PRO A 182 16.32 -7.13 14.41
CA PRO A 182 15.62 -6.15 15.22
C PRO A 182 16.38 -4.83 15.38
N GLY A 183 15.68 -3.73 15.13
CA GLY A 183 16.22 -2.38 15.27
C GLY A 183 15.68 -1.34 14.28
N GLY A 184 14.81 -1.73 13.35
CA GLY A 184 14.01 -0.81 12.53
C GLY A 184 13.12 0.10 13.38
N GLY A 185 12.67 1.21 12.79
CA GLY A 185 11.71 2.11 13.43
C GLY A 185 10.28 1.60 13.24
N ASP A 186 9.50 1.45 14.31
CA ASP A 186 8.19 0.81 14.26
C ASP A 186 7.02 1.76 14.55
N VAL A 187 5.89 1.49 13.88
CA VAL A 187 4.65 2.24 14.07
C VAL A 187 3.43 1.33 14.23
N PHE A 188 2.56 1.71 15.16
CA PHE A 188 1.51 0.86 15.67
C PHE A 188 0.13 1.24 15.13
N TYR A 189 -0.62 0.26 14.66
CA TYR A 189 -2.04 0.38 14.36
C TYR A 189 -2.82 -0.60 15.23
N ARG A 190 -4.08 -0.28 15.52
CA ARG A 190 -5.00 -1.15 16.26
C ARG A 190 -6.33 -1.29 15.53
N PHE A 191 -6.95 -2.46 15.65
CA PHE A 191 -8.32 -2.69 15.18
C PHE A 191 -9.10 -3.56 16.17
N THR A 192 -10.43 -3.45 16.13
CA THR A 192 -11.32 -4.27 16.96
C THR A 192 -12.37 -4.97 16.11
N LEU A 193 -12.53 -6.27 16.33
CA LEU A 193 -13.53 -7.12 15.67
C LEU A 193 -14.67 -7.41 16.64
N SER A 194 -15.91 -7.19 16.21
CA SER A 194 -17.11 -7.40 17.06
C SER A 194 -17.68 -8.82 17.00
N ALA A 195 -17.22 -9.60 16.02
CA ALA A 195 -17.53 -10.99 15.74
C ALA A 195 -16.26 -11.64 15.13
N PRO A 196 -16.24 -12.95 14.89
CA PRO A 196 -15.23 -13.56 14.03
C PRO A 196 -15.32 -13.01 12.60
N GLU A 197 -14.18 -12.64 12.01
CA GLU A 197 -14.07 -12.02 10.69
C GLU A 197 -12.76 -12.43 10.00
N VAL A 198 -12.78 -12.47 8.66
CA VAL A 198 -11.55 -12.58 7.87
C VAL A 198 -10.91 -11.19 7.77
N VAL A 199 -9.63 -11.10 8.13
CA VAL A 199 -8.83 -9.87 8.10
C VAL A 199 -7.75 -9.98 7.03
N PHE A 200 -7.49 -8.86 6.38
CA PHE A 200 -6.45 -8.63 5.38
C PHE A 200 -5.70 -7.34 5.71
N LEU A 201 -4.37 -7.43 5.71
CA LEU A 201 -3.42 -6.33 5.89
C LEU A 201 -2.36 -6.42 4.80
N SER A 202 -2.04 -5.32 4.14
CA SER A 202 -1.00 -5.30 3.10
C SER A 202 -0.46 -3.89 2.90
N LEU A 203 0.85 -3.74 2.77
CA LEU A 203 1.44 -2.49 2.31
C LEU A 203 1.16 -2.31 0.80
N GLN A 204 0.97 -1.06 0.38
CA GLN A 204 0.78 -0.70 -1.03
C GLN A 204 1.91 0.19 -1.54
N GLY A 205 2.10 0.16 -2.86
CA GLY A 205 3.03 1.03 -3.59
C GLY A 205 4.38 0.40 -3.89
N GLY A 206 4.79 -0.59 -3.09
CA GLY A 206 6.19 -0.98 -2.95
C GLY A 206 6.86 0.01 -2.01
N PRO A 207 7.17 -0.34 -0.76
CA PRO A 207 8.14 0.44 -0.02
C PRO A 207 9.48 0.33 -0.75
N ASP A 208 10.20 1.45 -0.91
CA ASP A 208 11.59 1.44 -1.42
C ASP A 208 12.60 0.99 -0.34
N TRP A 209 12.10 0.38 0.75
CA TRP A 209 12.77 -0.05 1.98
C TRP A 209 12.20 -1.42 2.40
N ASP A 210 12.93 -2.21 3.18
CA ASP A 210 12.49 -3.56 3.56
C ASP A 210 11.57 -3.53 4.80
N ALA A 211 10.29 -3.86 4.60
CA ALA A 211 9.22 -3.60 5.56
C ALA A 211 8.61 -4.89 6.14
N VAL A 212 8.44 -4.92 7.46
CA VAL A 212 7.85 -6.04 8.20
C VAL A 212 6.46 -5.67 8.72
N LEU A 213 5.47 -6.53 8.46
CA LEU A 213 4.13 -6.49 9.05
C LEU A 213 4.03 -7.56 10.15
N THR A 214 3.74 -7.16 11.39
CA THR A 214 3.41 -8.11 12.48
C THR A 214 1.97 -7.91 12.96
N VAL A 215 1.20 -8.98 13.10
CA VAL A 215 -0.18 -8.99 13.63
C VAL A 215 -0.21 -9.63 15.02
N ARG A 216 -0.81 -8.96 16.01
CA ARG A 216 -0.78 -9.37 17.44
C ARG A 216 -2.16 -9.31 18.10
N ALA A 217 -2.43 -10.21 19.06
CA ALA A 217 -3.69 -10.23 19.81
C ALA A 217 -3.62 -9.47 21.15
N GLY A 218 -4.59 -8.61 21.44
CA GLY A 218 -4.80 -8.03 22.78
C GLY A 218 -3.81 -6.95 23.23
N GLY A 219 -2.74 -6.71 22.49
CA GLY A 219 -1.76 -5.64 22.73
C GLY A 219 -0.46 -5.88 21.96
N CYS A 220 0.52 -4.99 22.14
CA CYS A 220 1.85 -5.15 21.54
C CYS A 220 2.68 -6.26 22.24
N ASP A 221 2.55 -6.37 23.57
CA ASP A 221 2.98 -7.54 24.36
C ASP A 221 2.12 -8.81 24.11
N GLY A 222 1.18 -8.74 23.17
CA GLY A 222 0.30 -9.83 22.80
C GLY A 222 1.01 -10.94 22.01
N PRO A 223 0.43 -12.16 21.95
CA PRO A 223 0.95 -13.19 21.06
C PRO A 223 0.88 -12.72 19.60
N VAL A 224 1.98 -12.93 18.88
CA VAL A 224 2.04 -12.78 17.42
C VAL A 224 1.18 -13.88 16.80
N LEU A 225 0.26 -13.47 15.91
CA LEU A 225 -0.66 -14.34 15.18
C LEU A 225 -0.22 -14.59 13.74
N GLY A 226 0.49 -13.62 13.17
CA GLY A 226 0.85 -13.55 11.78
C GLY A 226 1.94 -12.50 11.59
N CYS A 227 2.79 -12.71 10.60
CA CYS A 227 3.98 -11.91 10.42
C CYS A 227 4.56 -12.17 9.03
N ASP A 228 5.03 -11.13 8.35
CA ASP A 228 5.44 -11.20 6.95
C ASP A 228 6.35 -10.01 6.58
N ASP A 229 7.34 -10.25 5.71
CA ASP A 229 8.23 -9.29 5.05
C ASP A 229 7.98 -9.26 3.53
N ASP A 230 7.89 -10.43 2.89
CA ASP A 230 7.98 -10.54 1.42
C ASP A 230 6.91 -11.38 0.71
N ALA A 231 5.72 -11.63 1.27
CA ALA A 231 4.68 -12.45 0.61
C ALA A 231 4.33 -12.00 -0.82
N CYS A 232 4.51 -10.71 -1.14
CA CYS A 232 4.31 -10.17 -2.48
C CYS A 232 5.59 -9.88 -3.29
N GLY A 233 6.75 -10.22 -2.75
CA GLY A 233 8.08 -9.92 -3.29
C GLY A 233 8.41 -8.42 -3.26
N ASN A 234 9.68 -8.07 -3.47
CA ASN A 234 10.17 -6.68 -3.36
C ASN A 234 9.82 -6.04 -2.00
N HIS A 235 9.98 -6.80 -0.92
CA HIS A 235 9.75 -6.36 0.47
C HIS A 235 8.34 -5.78 0.70
N LEU A 236 7.34 -6.37 0.04
CA LEU A 236 5.92 -6.03 0.21
C LEU A 236 5.25 -7.02 1.15
N PRO A 237 5.09 -6.66 2.44
CA PRO A 237 4.46 -7.55 3.38
C PRO A 237 2.93 -7.58 3.19
N GLN A 238 2.37 -8.78 3.29
CA GLN A 238 0.95 -9.05 3.19
C GLN A 238 0.54 -10.19 4.13
N TRP A 239 -0.52 -9.97 4.90
CA TRP A 239 -1.10 -10.97 5.78
C TRP A 239 -2.62 -11.08 5.60
N VAL A 240 -3.12 -12.31 5.61
CA VAL A 240 -4.55 -12.61 5.62
C VAL A 240 -4.85 -13.76 6.58
N GLY A 241 -5.96 -13.69 7.29
CA GLY A 241 -6.37 -14.76 8.21
C GLY A 241 -7.73 -14.52 8.87
N HIS A 242 -8.32 -15.60 9.37
CA HIS A 242 -9.56 -15.56 10.16
C HIS A 242 -9.24 -15.29 11.63
N LEU A 243 -9.88 -14.27 12.22
CA LEU A 243 -9.68 -13.84 13.61
C LEU A 243 -11.02 -13.81 14.35
N ASP A 244 -11.01 -14.20 15.63
CA ASP A 244 -12.15 -14.11 16.53
C ASP A 244 -12.56 -12.64 16.85
N ALA A 245 -13.68 -12.48 17.55
CA ALA A 245 -14.02 -11.20 18.17
C ALA A 245 -12.95 -10.79 19.19
N GLY A 246 -12.37 -9.60 19.06
CA GLY A 246 -11.23 -9.19 19.89
C GLY A 246 -10.66 -7.82 19.54
N SER A 247 -9.55 -7.48 20.20
CA SER A 247 -8.73 -6.30 19.90
C SER A 247 -7.36 -6.77 19.41
N TYR A 248 -6.86 -6.15 18.35
CA TYR A 248 -5.67 -6.58 17.64
C TYR A 248 -4.79 -5.39 17.28
N TRP A 249 -3.50 -5.65 17.13
CA TRP A 249 -2.50 -4.68 16.71
C TRP A 249 -1.85 -5.15 15.41
N ALA A 250 -1.62 -4.21 14.50
CA ALA A 250 -0.72 -4.37 13.37
C ALA A 250 0.48 -3.43 13.61
N VAL A 251 1.68 -3.98 13.58
CA VAL A 251 2.93 -3.22 13.72
C VAL A 251 3.61 -3.24 12.36
N ILE A 252 3.98 -2.06 11.86
CA ILE A 252 4.83 -1.91 10.67
C ILE A 252 6.21 -1.50 11.18
N ASP A 253 7.24 -2.26 10.84
CA ASP A 253 8.64 -2.12 11.30
C ASP A 253 9.59 -2.28 10.10
N GLY A 254 10.86 -1.88 10.24
CA GLY A 254 11.94 -2.13 9.29
C GLY A 254 12.58 -3.51 9.48
N CYS A 255 13.01 -4.15 8.39
CA CYS A 255 13.75 -5.41 8.42
C CYS A 255 15.18 -5.22 8.97
N GLU A 256 15.87 -4.12 8.62
CA GLU A 256 17.11 -3.66 9.25
C GLU A 256 16.96 -2.26 9.91
N PRO A 257 17.91 -1.80 10.76
CA PRO A 257 17.82 -0.48 11.42
C PRO A 257 17.79 0.74 10.49
N ASP A 258 18.26 0.60 9.25
CA ASP A 258 18.26 1.65 8.23
C ASP A 258 17.07 1.49 7.24
N ASP A 259 16.20 0.49 7.43
CA ASP A 259 14.97 0.31 6.64
C ASP A 259 13.80 1.11 7.23
N PHE A 260 13.49 2.23 6.60
CA PHE A 260 12.35 3.05 6.97
C PHE A 260 11.84 3.86 5.78
N GLY A 261 10.58 4.30 5.85
CA GLY A 261 10.02 5.16 4.83
C GLY A 261 8.52 5.37 4.93
N MET A 262 8.00 6.09 3.94
CA MET A 262 6.57 6.28 3.74
C MET A 262 5.92 4.98 3.25
N PHE A 263 4.66 4.76 3.61
CA PHE A 263 3.87 3.63 3.11
C PHE A 263 2.36 3.94 3.10
N VAL A 264 1.57 3.05 2.48
CA VAL A 264 0.10 3.04 2.61
C VAL A 264 -0.32 1.65 3.07
N LEU A 265 -0.80 1.53 4.31
CA LEU A 265 -1.39 0.31 4.82
C LEU A 265 -2.81 0.16 4.29
N ARG A 266 -3.07 -0.95 3.59
CA ARG A 266 -4.42 -1.41 3.27
C ARG A 266 -4.90 -2.33 4.37
N TYR A 267 -5.98 -1.96 5.04
CA TYR A 267 -6.70 -2.85 5.97
C TYR A 267 -8.11 -3.10 5.45
N ALA A 268 -8.44 -4.37 5.29
CA ALA A 268 -9.77 -4.82 4.95
C ALA A 268 -10.16 -5.97 5.89
N HIS A 269 -11.43 -6.01 6.28
CA HIS A 269 -11.97 -7.09 7.08
C HIS A 269 -13.40 -7.33 6.63
N ALA A 270 -13.88 -8.57 6.68
CA ALA A 270 -15.25 -8.90 6.35
C ALA A 270 -15.76 -10.06 7.20
N ARG A 271 -17.02 -9.94 7.59
CA ARG A 271 -17.74 -11.00 8.29
C ARG A 271 -18.36 -11.96 7.29
N CYS A 272 -18.15 -13.24 7.50
CA CYS A 272 -19.07 -14.28 7.04
C CYS A 272 -19.95 -14.66 8.24
N PRO A 273 -21.28 -14.59 8.15
CA PRO A 273 -22.15 -15.37 9.04
C PRO A 273 -21.96 -16.88 8.78
N GLY A 274 -22.63 -17.74 9.57
CA GLY A 274 -22.65 -19.20 9.38
C GLY A 274 -21.35 -19.95 9.66
N THR A 275 -20.22 -19.27 9.49
CA THR A 275 -18.86 -19.78 9.73
C THR A 275 -18.54 -19.77 11.22
N GLU A 276 -19.21 -20.63 12.00
CA GLU A 276 -18.76 -21.04 13.34
C GLU A 276 -17.52 -21.96 13.26
N ASP A 277 -17.27 -22.58 12.09
CA ASP A 277 -15.96 -23.11 11.66
C ASP A 277 -15.35 -22.13 10.62
N PRO A 278 -14.01 -22.01 10.50
CA PRO A 278 -13.40 -20.95 9.71
C PRO A 278 -13.68 -21.11 8.21
N THR A 279 -14.07 -20.01 7.58
CA THR A 279 -13.95 -19.78 6.12
C THR A 279 -12.66 -20.41 5.57
N THR A 280 -12.71 -21.02 4.39
CA THR A 280 -11.55 -21.78 3.88
C THR A 280 -10.53 -20.85 3.19
N LEU A 281 -9.33 -20.75 3.75
CA LEU A 281 -8.19 -20.09 3.10
C LEU A 281 -7.71 -20.93 1.90
N LEU A 282 -7.60 -20.30 0.73
CA LEU A 282 -6.95 -20.88 -0.45
C LEU A 282 -5.50 -20.35 -0.52
N PRO A 283 -4.48 -21.14 -0.13
CA PRO A 283 -3.09 -20.69 -0.07
C PRO A 283 -2.43 -20.47 -1.45
N GLY A 284 -3.10 -20.80 -2.55
CA GLY A 284 -2.60 -20.58 -3.91
C GLY A 284 -3.46 -21.22 -4.99
N PRO A 285 -3.04 -21.16 -6.27
CA PRO A 285 -3.68 -21.88 -7.37
C PRO A 285 -3.69 -23.40 -7.15
N GLY A 286 -4.81 -24.06 -7.44
CA GLY A 286 -4.97 -25.49 -7.27
C GLY A 286 -6.42 -25.96 -7.29
N THR A 287 -6.62 -27.25 -7.05
CA THR A 287 -7.95 -27.86 -6.88
C THR A 287 -8.18 -28.16 -5.41
N TYR A 288 -9.37 -27.84 -4.93
CA TYR A 288 -9.80 -27.96 -3.54
C TYR A 288 -11.04 -28.84 -3.45
N TRP A 289 -11.16 -29.62 -2.38
CA TRP A 289 -12.27 -30.56 -2.15
C TRP A 289 -12.83 -30.37 -0.76
N ASP A 290 -14.16 -30.30 -0.66
CA ASP A 290 -14.91 -30.24 0.59
C ASP A 290 -16.35 -30.76 0.39
N ASP A 291 -17.22 -30.64 1.39
CA ASP A 291 -18.64 -30.95 1.32
C ASP A 291 -19.49 -29.74 1.72
N SER A 292 -20.32 -29.22 0.80
CA SER A 292 -21.13 -28.04 1.06
C SER A 292 -22.28 -28.29 2.04
N CYS A 293 -22.69 -29.54 2.29
CA CYS A 293 -23.80 -29.83 3.22
C CYS A 293 -23.49 -29.54 4.70
N ALA A 294 -22.23 -29.21 5.03
CA ALA A 294 -21.83 -28.83 6.38
C ALA A 294 -22.03 -27.33 6.69
N TRP A 295 -22.33 -26.51 5.69
CA TRP A 295 -22.33 -25.06 5.78
C TRP A 295 -23.76 -24.47 5.88
N ASP A 296 -23.86 -23.24 6.38
CA ASP A 296 -25.11 -22.49 6.51
C ASP A 296 -25.47 -21.75 5.21
N ASN A 297 -26.70 -21.19 5.16
CA ASN A 297 -27.20 -20.32 4.09
C ASN A 297 -27.32 -18.89 4.62
N ASP A 298 -26.42 -18.00 4.22
CA ASP A 298 -26.39 -16.61 4.67
C ASP A 298 -25.77 -15.61 3.70
N SER A 299 -25.12 -16.10 2.65
CA SER A 299 -24.71 -15.35 1.48
C SER A 299 -25.80 -15.48 0.40
N ARG A 300 -25.68 -14.67 -0.66
CA ARG A 300 -26.62 -14.64 -1.80
C ARG A 300 -25.93 -14.08 -3.02
N SER A 301 -25.74 -14.89 -4.05
CA SER A 301 -25.15 -14.49 -5.35
C SER A 301 -26.19 -13.80 -6.25
N ALA A 302 -25.79 -12.94 -7.18
CA ALA A 302 -26.72 -12.47 -8.22
C ALA A 302 -27.04 -13.55 -9.29
N CYS A 303 -26.36 -14.70 -9.25
CA CYS A 303 -26.49 -15.81 -10.20
C CYS A 303 -27.06 -17.11 -9.61
N GLY A 304 -27.31 -17.19 -8.30
CA GLY A 304 -27.66 -18.44 -7.61
C GLY A 304 -27.94 -18.22 -6.12
N GLY A 305 -28.32 -19.29 -5.41
CA GLY A 305 -28.18 -19.29 -3.96
C GLY A 305 -29.22 -18.53 -3.15
N GLU A 306 -30.46 -19.00 -3.12
CA GLU A 306 -31.47 -18.42 -2.21
C GLU A 306 -31.89 -19.34 -1.04
N ASP A 307 -31.71 -20.67 -1.18
CA ASP A 307 -32.19 -21.71 -0.24
C ASP A 307 -31.11 -22.80 0.05
N ASP A 308 -29.88 -22.66 -0.47
CA ASP A 308 -28.79 -23.66 -0.44
C ASP A 308 -27.61 -23.24 0.45
N ALA A 309 -26.60 -24.10 0.63
CA ALA A 309 -25.50 -23.91 1.58
C ALA A 309 -24.29 -23.22 0.95
N ASP A 310 -23.89 -22.09 1.54
CA ASP A 310 -22.76 -21.26 1.10
C ASP A 310 -21.43 -21.81 1.61
N VAL A 311 -20.46 -22.01 0.70
CA VAL A 311 -19.08 -22.31 1.05
C VAL A 311 -18.19 -21.10 0.77
N PRO A 312 -17.95 -20.23 1.77
CA PRO A 312 -17.06 -19.08 1.64
C PRO A 312 -15.58 -19.49 1.72
N MET A 313 -14.92 -19.36 0.58
CA MET A 313 -13.47 -19.43 0.45
C MET A 313 -12.88 -18.03 0.33
N TYR A 314 -11.62 -17.83 0.74
CA TYR A 314 -10.92 -16.55 0.56
C TYR A 314 -9.44 -16.72 0.26
N PHE A 315 -8.88 -15.68 -0.36
CA PHE A 315 -7.45 -15.54 -0.60
C PHE A 315 -7.06 -14.07 -0.73
N ALA A 316 -5.76 -13.83 -0.70
CA ALA A 316 -5.17 -12.51 -0.85
C ALA A 316 -4.52 -12.37 -2.23
N LEU A 317 -4.60 -11.18 -2.80
CA LEU A 317 -3.90 -10.80 -4.02
C LEU A 317 -2.86 -9.72 -3.70
N CYS A 318 -1.68 -9.87 -4.27
CA CYS A 318 -0.60 -8.90 -4.24
C CYS A 318 -0.86 -7.68 -5.14
N PRO A 319 -0.06 -6.61 -5.06
CA PRO A 319 -0.18 -5.48 -5.98
C PRO A 319 -0.09 -5.87 -7.45
N GLY A 320 -0.90 -5.24 -8.31
CA GLY A 320 -0.91 -5.48 -9.75
C GLY A 320 -2.14 -6.22 -10.28
N PRO A 321 -2.22 -6.48 -11.61
CA PRO A 321 -3.38 -7.10 -12.25
C PRO A 321 -3.31 -8.63 -12.24
N HIS A 322 -4.33 -9.28 -11.67
CA HIS A 322 -4.47 -10.74 -11.57
C HIS A 322 -5.66 -11.24 -12.38
N THR A 323 -5.57 -12.44 -12.95
CA THR A 323 -6.69 -13.07 -13.68
C THR A 323 -7.26 -14.21 -12.84
N VAL A 324 -8.21 -13.87 -11.98
CA VAL A 324 -8.87 -14.83 -11.11
C VAL A 324 -9.84 -15.70 -11.90
N ARG A 325 -9.74 -17.01 -11.72
CA ARG A 325 -10.63 -18.04 -12.26
C ARG A 325 -11.04 -18.99 -11.14
N ALA A 326 -12.29 -19.42 -11.16
CA ALA A 326 -12.75 -20.55 -10.38
C ALA A 326 -13.74 -21.40 -11.19
N SER A 327 -13.73 -22.71 -10.98
CA SER A 327 -14.49 -23.65 -11.81
C SER A 327 -14.79 -24.92 -11.03
N THR A 328 -16.06 -25.29 -10.91
CA THR A 328 -16.46 -26.63 -10.44
C THR A 328 -16.71 -27.59 -11.59
N CYS A 329 -16.36 -27.24 -12.83
CA CYS A 329 -16.73 -28.03 -14.00
C CYS A 329 -15.74 -29.15 -14.37
N ASP A 330 -14.53 -29.10 -13.81
CA ASP A 330 -13.39 -29.86 -14.33
C ASP A 330 -13.20 -31.23 -13.65
N ASP A 331 -13.69 -31.41 -12.42
CA ASP A 331 -13.60 -32.65 -11.61
C ASP A 331 -14.93 -32.90 -10.86
N GLY A 332 -15.09 -34.05 -10.18
CA GLY A 332 -16.20 -34.32 -9.24
C GLY A 332 -17.42 -35.11 -9.76
N GLU A 333 -18.20 -35.69 -8.83
CA GLU A 333 -19.55 -36.23 -9.06
C GLU A 333 -20.57 -35.21 -8.52
N GLU A 334 -21.11 -34.33 -9.37
CA GLU A 334 -21.68 -33.07 -8.87
C GLU A 334 -23.08 -32.68 -9.38
N TRP A 335 -23.67 -31.82 -8.57
CA TRP A 335 -24.96 -31.16 -8.65
C TRP A 335 -24.81 -29.77 -9.29
N PRO A 336 -25.90 -29.13 -9.76
CA PRO A 336 -25.82 -27.78 -10.32
C PRO A 336 -25.33 -26.77 -9.26
N SER A 337 -24.28 -26.02 -9.59
CA SER A 337 -23.62 -25.08 -8.67
C SER A 337 -23.75 -23.65 -9.15
N SER A 338 -23.64 -22.68 -8.24
CA SER A 338 -23.36 -21.29 -8.55
C SER A 338 -22.03 -20.86 -7.94
N LEU A 339 -21.34 -19.93 -8.61
CA LEU A 339 -20.09 -19.33 -8.15
C LEU A 339 -20.20 -17.81 -8.19
N ALA A 340 -19.66 -17.13 -7.18
CA ALA A 340 -19.47 -15.67 -7.19
C ALA A 340 -18.08 -15.29 -6.67
N ILE A 341 -17.48 -14.27 -7.28
CA ILE A 341 -16.25 -13.64 -6.79
C ILE A 341 -16.60 -12.28 -6.20
N ARG A 342 -16.22 -12.04 -4.95
CA ARG A 342 -16.38 -10.76 -4.24
C ARG A 342 -15.03 -10.18 -3.85
N THR A 343 -14.98 -8.86 -3.73
CA THR A 343 -13.74 -8.15 -3.37
C THR A 343 -13.96 -7.10 -2.29
N GLY A 344 -12.90 -6.83 -1.52
CA GLY A 344 -12.86 -5.78 -0.50
C GLY A 344 -13.33 -6.24 0.88
N GLY A 345 -13.35 -5.29 1.81
CA GLY A 345 -13.89 -5.45 3.16
C GLY A 345 -15.31 -4.91 3.32
N GLY A 346 -15.94 -5.23 4.45
CA GLY A 346 -17.35 -4.99 4.74
C GLY A 346 -18.27 -5.97 3.99
N GLY A 347 -19.54 -6.01 4.39
CA GLY A 347 -20.53 -6.91 3.79
C GLY A 347 -20.51 -8.34 4.35
N LEU A 348 -21.17 -9.26 3.63
CA LEU A 348 -21.23 -10.68 3.92
C LEU A 348 -20.30 -11.40 2.95
N CYS A 349 -19.18 -11.90 3.46
CA CYS A 349 -18.07 -12.46 2.70
C CYS A 349 -17.59 -11.52 1.57
N GLY A 350 -17.22 -10.31 1.97
CA GLY A 350 -16.70 -9.27 1.08
C GLY A 350 -17.75 -8.28 0.58
N GLY A 351 -17.26 -7.25 -0.12
CA GLY A 351 -18.05 -6.11 -0.55
C GLY A 351 -18.78 -6.34 -1.87
N ALA A 352 -18.24 -5.79 -2.96
CA ALA A 352 -18.90 -5.84 -4.26
C ALA A 352 -18.66 -7.20 -4.96
N GLU A 353 -19.72 -7.75 -5.55
CA GLU A 353 -19.66 -8.90 -6.45
C GLU A 353 -19.06 -8.48 -7.78
N ALA A 354 -17.87 -9.02 -8.09
CA ALA A 354 -17.09 -8.68 -9.28
C ALA A 354 -17.54 -9.49 -10.51
N THR A 355 -17.96 -10.74 -10.29
CA THR A 355 -18.55 -11.62 -11.31
C THR A 355 -19.28 -12.79 -10.65
N CYS A 356 -20.23 -13.39 -11.34
CA CYS A 356 -20.89 -14.62 -10.93
C CYS A 356 -21.31 -15.48 -12.13
N SER A 357 -21.51 -16.77 -11.89
CA SER A 357 -22.00 -17.79 -12.83
C SER A 357 -22.96 -18.70 -12.07
N GLY A 358 -24.01 -19.20 -12.72
CA GLY A 358 -25.03 -20.03 -12.08
C GLY A 358 -26.31 -20.23 -12.90
N PRO A 359 -27.18 -21.19 -12.53
CA PRO A 359 -28.36 -21.54 -13.32
C PRO A 359 -29.48 -20.51 -13.29
N ILE A 360 -29.50 -19.61 -12.30
CA ILE A 360 -30.48 -18.52 -12.27
C ILE A 360 -30.17 -17.54 -13.41
N TYR A 361 -31.22 -17.17 -14.15
CA TYR A 361 -31.14 -16.37 -15.39
C TYR A 361 -30.33 -16.99 -16.53
N GLY A 362 -29.95 -18.27 -16.44
CA GLY A 362 -29.25 -18.98 -17.52
C GLY A 362 -27.81 -18.52 -17.74
N ARG A 363 -27.13 -18.04 -16.70
CA ARG A 363 -25.68 -17.72 -16.70
C ARG A 363 -24.85 -18.96 -16.41
N ILE A 364 -25.15 -20.05 -17.11
CA ILE A 364 -24.48 -21.35 -16.96
C ILE A 364 -23.35 -21.42 -17.98
N ASP A 365 -22.12 -21.65 -17.52
CA ASP A 365 -20.95 -21.83 -18.39
C ASP A 365 -20.65 -23.30 -18.73
N CYS A 366 -21.28 -24.27 -18.04
CA CYS A 366 -21.01 -25.70 -18.20
C CYS A 366 -22.30 -26.51 -18.46
N ASP A 367 -22.28 -27.40 -19.45
CA ASP A 367 -23.47 -28.08 -20.02
C ASP A 367 -24.28 -28.93 -19.02
N ASP A 368 -23.72 -29.24 -17.85
CA ASP A 368 -24.33 -30.02 -16.77
C ASP A 368 -24.99 -29.18 -15.66
N GLY A 369 -24.93 -27.85 -15.74
CA GLY A 369 -25.48 -26.93 -14.74
C GLY A 369 -24.48 -26.48 -13.68
N ARG A 370 -23.20 -26.86 -13.80
CA ARG A 370 -22.11 -26.35 -12.96
C ARG A 370 -21.60 -24.99 -13.43
N SER A 371 -20.83 -24.34 -12.58
CA SER A 371 -20.41 -22.96 -12.75
C SER A 371 -18.91 -22.77 -12.90
N ARG A 372 -18.56 -21.75 -13.69
CA ARG A 372 -17.20 -21.24 -13.88
C ARG A 372 -17.25 -19.73 -13.87
N VAL A 373 -16.29 -19.09 -13.22
CA VAL A 373 -16.16 -17.63 -13.17
C VAL A 373 -14.76 -17.23 -13.57
N GLN A 374 -14.65 -16.09 -14.26
CA GLN A 374 -13.38 -15.45 -14.58
C GLN A 374 -13.55 -13.93 -14.49
N THR A 375 -12.59 -13.25 -13.88
CA THR A 375 -12.50 -11.78 -13.89
C THR A 375 -11.06 -11.31 -13.73
N THR A 376 -10.79 -10.04 -14.01
CA THR A 376 -9.49 -9.41 -13.73
C THR A 376 -9.65 -8.51 -12.50
N ILE A 377 -8.81 -8.74 -11.49
CA ILE A 377 -8.80 -7.98 -10.24
C ILE A 377 -7.43 -7.33 -10.09
N THR A 378 -7.41 -6.01 -9.92
CA THR A 378 -6.19 -5.29 -9.58
C THR A 378 -6.05 -5.25 -8.07
N GLY A 379 -4.97 -5.84 -7.56
CA GLY A 379 -4.61 -5.84 -6.15
C GLY A 379 -3.73 -4.66 -5.73
N PRO A 380 -3.38 -4.57 -4.43
CA PRO A 380 -3.57 -5.62 -3.43
C PRO A 380 -5.01 -5.70 -2.92
N GLN A 381 -5.53 -6.92 -2.76
CA GLN A 381 -6.97 -7.14 -2.57
C GLN A 381 -7.28 -8.38 -1.71
N LEU A 382 -8.33 -8.28 -0.89
CA LEU A 382 -8.97 -9.44 -0.27
C LEU A 382 -10.07 -9.93 -1.21
N VAL A 383 -10.03 -11.20 -1.58
CA VAL A 383 -10.98 -11.82 -2.51
C VAL A 383 -11.69 -12.96 -1.80
N PHE A 384 -13.02 -12.99 -1.94
CA PHE A 384 -13.85 -14.12 -1.55
C PHE A 384 -14.35 -14.83 -2.79
N LEU A 385 -14.38 -16.15 -2.72
CA LEU A 385 -15.01 -17.04 -3.68
C LEU A 385 -16.13 -17.77 -2.96
N LEU A 386 -17.35 -17.56 -3.41
CA LEU A 386 -18.56 -18.18 -2.88
C LEU A 386 -18.97 -19.31 -3.82
N LEU A 387 -19.12 -20.50 -3.27
CA LEU A 387 -19.74 -21.65 -3.92
C LEU A 387 -21.06 -21.97 -3.23
N ASP A 388 -22.10 -22.24 -4.01
CA ASP A 388 -23.46 -22.46 -3.50
C ASP A 388 -24.28 -23.32 -4.48
N GLY A 389 -25.47 -23.77 -4.06
CA GLY A 389 -26.45 -24.48 -4.86
C GLY A 389 -26.99 -23.67 -6.06
N GLY A 390 -27.20 -24.38 -7.16
CA GLY A 390 -27.58 -23.79 -8.44
C GLY A 390 -29.08 -23.82 -8.75
N GLY A 391 -29.92 -24.50 -7.98
CA GLY A 391 -31.30 -24.78 -8.40
C GLY A 391 -32.31 -25.01 -7.28
N PRO A 392 -33.54 -25.44 -7.62
CA PRO A 392 -34.63 -25.47 -6.65
C PRO A 392 -34.53 -26.64 -5.65
N GLY A 393 -34.40 -26.30 -4.37
CA GLY A 393 -34.32 -27.23 -3.24
C GLY A 393 -32.90 -27.69 -2.95
N PRO A 394 -32.63 -28.22 -1.73
CA PRO A 394 -31.30 -28.37 -1.14
C PRO A 394 -30.32 -29.09 -2.08
N GLN A 395 -29.41 -28.31 -2.67
CA GLN A 395 -28.33 -28.71 -3.54
C GLN A 395 -27.01 -28.50 -2.80
N CYS A 396 -26.63 -29.53 -2.05
CA CYS A 396 -25.36 -29.61 -1.35
C CYS A 396 -24.76 -31.00 -1.50
N GLY A 397 -23.46 -31.10 -1.24
CA GLY A 397 -22.73 -32.36 -1.15
C GLY A 397 -21.23 -32.17 -1.38
N PRO A 398 -20.49 -33.28 -1.55
CA PRO A 398 -19.09 -33.24 -1.96
C PRO A 398 -18.93 -32.45 -3.26
N PHE A 399 -17.86 -31.64 -3.34
CA PHE A 399 -17.49 -30.91 -4.54
C PHE A 399 -15.96 -30.86 -4.73
N ALA A 400 -15.56 -30.51 -5.96
CA ALA A 400 -14.21 -30.16 -6.37
C ALA A 400 -14.24 -28.78 -7.05
N ILE A 401 -13.40 -27.85 -6.59
CA ILE A 401 -13.27 -26.53 -7.21
C ILE A 401 -11.81 -26.26 -7.58
N THR A 402 -11.58 -26.00 -8.87
CA THR A 402 -10.27 -25.58 -9.38
C THR A 402 -10.23 -24.06 -9.43
N VAL A 403 -9.18 -23.49 -8.83
CA VAL A 403 -8.99 -22.05 -8.62
C VAL A 403 -7.59 -21.64 -9.10
N ASP A 404 -7.50 -20.51 -9.80
CA ASP A 404 -6.28 -19.96 -10.41
C ASP A 404 -6.32 -18.43 -10.27
N PHE A 405 -5.25 -17.80 -9.79
CA PHE A 405 -5.19 -16.35 -9.54
C PHE A 405 -3.77 -15.79 -9.63
#